data_AF-A0A523MXP5-F1
#
_entry.id   AF-A0A523MXP5-F1
#
_cell.length_a   1.000
_cell.length_b   1.000
_cell.length_c   1.000
_cell.angle_alpha   90.00
_cell.angle_beta   90.00
_cell.angle_gamma   90.00
#
_symmetry.space_group_name_H-M   'P 1'
#
loop_
_entity.id
_entity.type
_entity.pdbx_description
1 polymer ?
#
loop_
_entity_poly.entity_id
_entity_poly.type
_entity_poly.pdbx_seq_one_letter_code
_entity_poly.pdbx_strand_id
1 'polypeptide(L)'
;MKNLPKVLMISVAVGIFGYGFGIYFNMAPLVMAGGMASLTLLYGILLNKEHRPTKEKGFFRNVGTKIPIILVLGVIIWFTAGHYGFPFWWQVEFVAFALVGLFFFIILDLKTMKVEKGEGHSIRRLIGTYALGSLLYITITAQLPQFSPEIELAKLNRPPVDLSGLAGPEVIAAGRDVFESNKCFNCHKVFWEGNSDRGPNLGTKQIGLYSEEYIKDQILNPRENQSKGYEDKKSKKAMPTYYGEDLSEDELSVLVSYLKTLRDPTHMPVEGKFPNQWTWWDDPQIVAEGKIVFEGKEPVTEGLNCAVCHGTDGTPMMTGAFDFRDPDAMDTTKMADHRPLKLKDWPDDLYYRRVTRGVDATAMAPWGMIFPHLYLWKAEAYSRTFHDPLDKRTAKKPVPPVPTKE
;
A
#
# COMPACT_ATOMS: atom_id res chain seq x y z
N MET A 1 6.46 -54.24 -3.32
CA MET A 1 5.12 -53.60 -3.24
C MET A 1 4.28 -54.05 -4.43
N LYS A 2 3.34 -54.98 -4.26
CA LYS A 2 2.52 -55.53 -5.38
C LYS A 2 1.72 -54.45 -6.16
N ASN A 3 1.48 -53.28 -5.55
CA ASN A 3 0.69 -52.19 -6.14
C ASN A 3 1.52 -50.99 -6.64
N LEU A 4 2.85 -51.07 -6.63
CA LEU A 4 3.74 -49.96 -7.03
C LEU A 4 3.46 -49.41 -8.45
N PRO A 5 3.18 -50.26 -9.47
CA PRO A 5 2.88 -49.76 -10.81
C PRO A 5 1.60 -48.90 -10.86
N LYS A 6 0.58 -49.29 -10.08
CA LYS A 6 -0.69 -48.56 -9.98
C LYS A 6 -0.52 -47.23 -9.28
N VAL A 7 0.27 -47.19 -8.20
CA VAL A 7 0.61 -45.95 -7.48
C VAL A 7 1.40 -45.00 -8.38
N LEU A 8 2.36 -45.52 -9.15
CA LEU A 8 3.14 -44.71 -10.08
C LEU A 8 2.26 -44.11 -11.18
N MET A 9 1.36 -44.89 -11.77
CA MET A 9 0.40 -44.36 -12.76
C MET A 9 -0.48 -43.25 -12.21
N ILE A 10 -1.03 -43.41 -11.00
CA ILE A 10 -1.86 -42.38 -10.36
C ILE A 10 -1.02 -41.13 -10.08
N SER A 11 0.23 -41.30 -9.63
CA SER A 11 1.12 -40.17 -9.33
C SER A 11 1.48 -39.38 -10.58
N VAL A 12 1.71 -40.06 -11.70
CA VAL A 12 1.95 -39.42 -13.01
C VAL A 12 0.69 -38.69 -13.48
N ALA A 13 -0.49 -39.30 -13.40
CA ALA A 13 -1.75 -38.67 -13.80
C ALA A 13 -2.05 -37.39 -12.99
N VAL A 14 -1.82 -37.44 -11.67
CA VAL A 14 -1.99 -36.28 -10.79
C VAL A 14 -0.90 -35.22 -11.00
N GLY A 15 0.32 -35.62 -11.35
CA GLY A 15 1.37 -34.70 -11.80
C GLY A 15 1.01 -33.95 -13.08
N ILE A 16 0.43 -34.65 -14.08
CA ILE A 16 -0.05 -34.04 -15.33
C ILE A 16 -1.19 -33.05 -15.03
N PHE A 17 -2.14 -33.42 -14.18
CA PHE A 17 -3.18 -32.50 -13.71
C PHE A 17 -2.57 -31.26 -13.05
N GLY A 18 -1.58 -31.45 -12.18
CA GLY A 18 -0.91 -30.36 -11.49
C GLY A 18 -0.15 -29.40 -12.41
N TYR A 19 0.42 -29.92 -13.50
CA TYR A 19 1.02 -29.11 -14.55
C TYR A 19 -0.03 -28.21 -15.23
N GLY A 20 -1.18 -28.79 -15.62
CA GLY A 20 -2.29 -28.04 -16.23
C GLY A 20 -2.87 -26.96 -15.30
N PHE A 21 -3.00 -27.28 -14.01
CA PHE A 21 -3.42 -26.33 -12.99
C PHE A 21 -2.45 -25.15 -12.87
N GLY A 22 -1.13 -25.43 -12.89
CA GLY A 22 -0.11 -24.39 -12.86
C GLY A 22 -0.20 -23.43 -14.03
N ILE A 23 -0.44 -23.93 -15.25
CA ILE A 23 -0.66 -23.08 -16.43
C ILE A 23 -1.90 -22.20 -16.26
N TYR A 24 -3.02 -22.80 -15.87
CA TYR A 24 -4.31 -22.09 -15.78
C TYR A 24 -4.28 -20.92 -14.79
N PHE A 25 -3.61 -21.10 -13.63
CA PHE A 25 -3.49 -20.08 -12.60
C PHE A 25 -2.22 -19.22 -12.71
N ASN A 26 -1.45 -19.34 -13.80
CA ASN A 26 -0.20 -18.62 -14.01
C ASN A 26 0.82 -18.81 -12.84
N MET A 27 0.91 -20.04 -12.33
CA MET A 27 1.86 -20.48 -11.29
C MET A 27 2.99 -21.32 -11.91
N ALA A 28 4.06 -21.59 -11.16
CA ALA A 28 5.19 -22.41 -11.62
C ALA A 28 4.77 -23.87 -11.94
N PRO A 29 4.55 -24.25 -13.22
CA PRO A 29 3.83 -25.48 -13.55
C PRO A 29 4.60 -26.75 -13.19
N LEU A 30 5.93 -26.71 -13.29
CA LEU A 30 6.81 -27.82 -12.94
C LEU A 30 6.86 -28.07 -11.42
N VAL A 31 6.83 -27.01 -10.61
CA VAL A 31 6.80 -27.12 -9.14
C VAL A 31 5.46 -27.73 -8.70
N MET A 32 4.35 -27.28 -9.31
CA MET A 32 3.02 -27.81 -9.02
C MET A 32 2.88 -29.28 -9.45
N ALA A 33 3.36 -29.63 -10.64
CA ALA A 33 3.39 -31.01 -11.12
C ALA A 33 4.21 -31.92 -10.20
N GLY A 34 5.43 -31.49 -9.84
CA GLY A 34 6.32 -32.22 -8.95
C GLY A 34 5.74 -32.39 -7.55
N GLY A 35 5.17 -31.31 -6.98
CA GLY A 35 4.56 -31.33 -5.64
C GLY A 35 3.38 -32.31 -5.56
N MET A 36 2.45 -32.25 -6.51
CA MET A 36 1.27 -33.12 -6.52
C MET A 36 1.61 -34.59 -6.82
N ALA A 37 2.53 -34.84 -7.76
CA ALA A 37 3.02 -36.20 -8.03
C ALA A 37 3.76 -36.79 -6.81
N SER A 38 4.56 -35.98 -6.12
CA SER A 38 5.28 -36.43 -4.92
C SER A 38 4.34 -36.76 -3.78
N LEU A 39 3.30 -35.95 -3.56
CA LEU A 39 2.30 -36.18 -2.51
C LEU A 39 1.55 -37.51 -2.72
N THR A 40 1.10 -37.75 -3.95
CA THR A 40 0.35 -38.96 -4.31
C THR A 40 1.21 -40.22 -4.27
N LEU A 41 2.47 -40.11 -4.70
CA LEU A 41 3.46 -41.18 -4.59
C LEU A 41 3.70 -41.54 -3.11
N LEU A 42 3.91 -40.53 -2.27
CA LEU A 42 4.14 -40.69 -0.84
C LEU A 42 2.92 -41.31 -0.15
N TYR A 43 1.71 -40.85 -0.48
CA TYR A 43 0.46 -41.42 0.02
C TYR A 43 0.28 -42.89 -0.40
N GLY A 44 0.54 -43.23 -1.66
CA GLY A 44 0.46 -44.60 -2.16
C GLY A 44 1.52 -45.53 -1.55
N ILE A 45 2.69 -45.01 -1.20
CA ILE A 45 3.71 -45.74 -0.44
C ILE A 45 3.21 -46.01 0.99
N LEU A 46 2.65 -45.00 1.66
CA LEU A 46 2.12 -45.12 3.02
C LEU A 46 0.95 -46.12 3.11
N LEU A 47 0.03 -46.11 2.15
CA LEU A 47 -1.10 -47.05 2.10
C LEU A 47 -0.68 -48.51 1.90
N ASN A 48 0.45 -48.75 1.23
CA ASN A 48 0.98 -50.11 1.01
C ASN A 48 1.82 -50.63 2.19
N LYS A 49 2.05 -49.82 3.22
CA LYS A 49 2.75 -50.25 4.43
C LYS A 49 1.77 -51.04 5.30
N GLU A 50 2.13 -52.26 5.68
CA GLU A 50 1.34 -53.07 6.61
C GLU A 50 1.03 -52.27 7.88
N HIS A 51 -0.26 -52.07 8.13
CA HIS A 51 -0.73 -51.35 9.31
C HIS A 51 -0.55 -52.27 10.52
N ARG A 52 0.50 -52.01 11.31
CA ARG A 52 0.63 -52.63 12.63
C ARG A 52 -0.55 -52.16 13.50
N PRO A 53 -1.14 -53.04 14.33
CA PRO A 53 -2.17 -52.62 15.26
C PRO A 53 -1.65 -51.45 16.10
N THR A 54 -2.41 -50.36 16.11
CA THR A 54 -2.05 -49.15 16.83
C THR A 54 -2.04 -49.48 18.33
N LYS A 55 -0.86 -49.44 18.95
CA LYS A 55 -0.75 -49.60 20.40
C LYS A 55 -1.26 -48.32 21.05
N GLU A 56 -2.37 -48.40 21.79
CA GLU A 56 -2.92 -47.24 22.51
C GLU A 56 -1.82 -46.56 23.34
N LYS A 57 -1.53 -45.30 23.02
CA LYS A 57 -0.63 -44.46 23.83
C LYS A 57 -1.48 -43.66 24.81
N GLY A 58 -0.96 -43.43 26.02
CA GLY A 58 -1.59 -42.47 26.94
C GLY A 58 -1.59 -41.05 26.36
N PHE A 59 -2.55 -40.23 26.75
CA PHE A 59 -2.74 -38.85 26.26
C PHE A 59 -1.43 -38.03 26.27
N PHE A 60 -0.76 -37.95 27.42
CA PHE A 60 0.49 -37.18 27.57
C PHE A 60 1.63 -37.70 26.69
N ARG A 61 1.74 -39.02 26.51
CA ARG A 61 2.73 -39.63 25.61
C ARG A 61 2.41 -39.29 24.15
N ASN A 62 1.13 -39.25 23.80
CA ASN A 62 0.70 -38.91 22.45
C ASN A 62 1.01 -37.45 22.12
N VAL A 63 0.58 -36.53 22.99
CA VAL A 63 0.85 -35.09 22.90
C VAL A 63 2.35 -34.82 22.84
N GLY A 64 3.12 -35.38 23.78
CA GLY A 64 4.57 -35.20 23.83
C GLY A 64 5.32 -35.70 22.60
N THR A 65 4.82 -36.75 21.92
CA THR A 65 5.44 -37.21 20.66
C THR A 65 5.13 -36.34 19.45
N LYS A 66 4.03 -35.57 19.46
CA LYS A 66 3.57 -34.78 18.31
C LYS A 66 4.02 -33.32 18.37
N ILE A 67 4.17 -32.75 19.56
CA ILE A 67 4.63 -31.37 19.75
C ILE A 67 5.94 -31.08 19.00
N PRO A 68 7.02 -31.89 19.12
CA PRO A 68 8.27 -31.60 18.42
C PRO A 68 8.12 -31.60 16.90
N ILE A 69 7.30 -32.51 16.36
CA ILE A 69 7.04 -32.63 14.92
C ILE A 69 6.35 -31.36 14.41
N ILE A 70 5.34 -30.89 15.13
CA ILE A 70 4.57 -29.70 14.76
C ILE A 70 5.39 -28.42 14.93
N LEU A 71 6.26 -28.35 15.94
CA LEU A 71 7.20 -27.23 16.09
C LEU A 71 8.16 -27.15 14.91
N VAL A 72 8.76 -28.28 14.50
CA VAL A 72 9.63 -28.33 13.33
C VAL A 72 8.87 -27.93 12.06
N LEU A 73 7.66 -28.46 11.86
CA LEU A 73 6.82 -28.09 10.72
C LEU A 73 6.46 -26.60 10.73
N GLY A 74 6.10 -26.04 11.89
CA GLY A 74 5.79 -24.63 12.06
C GLY A 74 6.97 -23.74 11.69
N VAL A 75 8.19 -24.10 12.11
CA VAL A 75 9.42 -23.39 11.73
C VAL A 75 9.65 -23.45 10.22
N ILE A 76 9.50 -24.61 9.60
CA ILE A 76 9.64 -24.77 8.15
C ILE A 76 8.62 -23.90 7.40
N ILE A 77 7.36 -23.94 7.82
CA ILE A 77 6.26 -23.15 7.23
C ILE A 77 6.57 -21.65 7.34
N TRP A 78 7.01 -21.18 8.52
CA TRP A 78 7.38 -19.79 8.76
C TRP A 78 8.43 -19.29 7.78
N PHE A 79 9.59 -19.97 7.73
CA PHE A 79 10.69 -19.54 6.86
C PHE A 79 10.35 -19.67 5.37
N THR A 80 9.60 -20.69 4.99
CA THR A 80 9.15 -20.87 3.60
C THR A 80 8.20 -19.74 3.20
N ALA A 81 7.21 -19.41 4.02
CA ALA A 81 6.27 -18.32 3.75
C ALA A 81 6.98 -16.96 3.70
N GLY A 82 7.96 -16.72 4.59
CA GLY A 82 8.81 -15.53 4.54
C GLY A 82 9.63 -15.45 3.25
N HIS A 83 10.23 -16.56 2.80
CA HIS A 83 10.99 -16.62 1.55
C HIS A 83 10.15 -16.28 0.31
N TYR A 84 8.87 -16.68 0.29
CA TYR A 84 7.93 -16.34 -0.78
C TYR A 84 7.26 -14.97 -0.63
N GLY A 85 7.67 -14.16 0.35
CA GLY A 85 7.20 -12.77 0.48
C GLY A 85 5.79 -12.61 1.08
N PHE A 86 5.27 -13.61 1.79
CA PHE A 86 3.99 -13.47 2.47
C PHE A 86 4.06 -12.45 3.62
N PRO A 87 3.06 -11.58 3.82
CA PRO A 87 3.02 -10.66 4.96
C PRO A 87 3.03 -11.39 6.32
N PHE A 88 3.52 -10.72 7.37
CA PHE A 88 3.68 -11.30 8.71
C PHE A 88 2.43 -12.02 9.24
N TRP A 89 1.25 -11.40 9.13
CA TRP A 89 -0.01 -11.99 9.62
C TRP A 89 -0.38 -13.29 8.91
N TRP A 90 -0.09 -13.39 7.60
CA TRP A 90 -0.30 -14.63 6.84
C TRP A 90 0.67 -15.73 7.27
N GLN A 91 1.93 -15.39 7.58
CA GLN A 91 2.90 -16.35 8.10
C GLN A 91 2.43 -16.93 9.45
N VAL A 92 1.92 -16.07 10.35
CA VAL A 92 1.33 -16.47 11.63
C VAL A 92 0.15 -17.42 11.42
N GLU A 93 -0.75 -17.09 10.49
CA GLU A 93 -1.91 -17.92 10.16
C GLU A 93 -1.51 -19.32 9.63
N PHE A 94 -0.53 -19.40 8.73
CA PHE A 94 -0.04 -20.68 8.22
C PHE A 94 0.56 -21.57 9.32
N VAL A 95 1.29 -20.98 10.28
CA VAL A 95 1.80 -21.71 11.44
C VAL A 95 0.65 -22.13 12.38
N ALA A 96 -0.37 -21.29 12.55
CA ALA A 96 -1.55 -21.64 13.33
C ALA A 96 -2.29 -22.86 12.77
N PHE A 97 -2.36 -23.03 11.44
CA PHE A 97 -2.92 -24.23 10.83
C PHE A 97 -2.15 -25.52 11.19
N ALA A 98 -0.83 -25.45 11.36
CA ALA A 98 -0.07 -26.60 11.86
C ALA A 98 -0.48 -26.98 13.29
N LEU A 99 -0.78 -25.98 14.14
CA LEU A 99 -1.32 -26.22 15.49
C LEU A 99 -2.74 -26.82 15.46
N VAL A 100 -3.60 -26.40 14.52
CA VAL A 100 -4.91 -27.05 14.32
C VAL A 100 -4.74 -28.52 13.94
N GLY A 101 -3.77 -28.82 13.06
CA GLY A 101 -3.38 -30.18 12.72
C GLY A 101 -2.96 -31.00 13.95
N LEU A 102 -2.19 -30.42 14.88
CA LEU A 102 -1.82 -31.06 16.15
C LEU A 102 -3.07 -31.50 16.93
N PHE A 103 -4.05 -30.61 17.09
CA PHE A 103 -5.30 -30.92 17.79
C PHE A 103 -6.05 -32.06 17.10
N PHE A 104 -6.16 -32.01 15.77
CA PHE A 104 -6.83 -33.06 14.99
C PHE A 104 -6.16 -34.43 15.18
N PHE A 105 -4.83 -34.49 15.11
CA PHE A 105 -4.09 -35.74 15.33
C PHE A 105 -4.13 -36.22 16.78
N ILE A 106 -4.23 -35.32 17.77
CA ILE A 106 -4.47 -35.71 19.16
C ILE A 106 -5.84 -36.37 19.28
N ILE A 107 -6.88 -35.78 18.68
CA ILE A 107 -8.25 -36.30 18.70
C ILE A 107 -8.35 -37.69 18.06
N LEU A 108 -7.72 -37.90 16.90
CA LEU A 108 -7.73 -39.19 16.21
C LEU A 108 -7.06 -40.32 16.99
N ASP A 109 -6.05 -39.98 17.80
CA ASP A 109 -5.32 -40.94 18.63
C ASP A 109 -5.87 -41.02 20.06
N LEU A 110 -6.98 -40.35 20.38
CA LEU A 110 -7.70 -40.56 21.63
C LEU A 110 -8.24 -42.00 21.67
N LYS A 111 -8.35 -42.55 22.87
CA LYS A 111 -8.92 -43.89 23.06
C LYS A 111 -10.32 -43.94 22.49
N THR A 112 -10.63 -45.04 21.81
CA THR A 112 -11.98 -45.33 21.33
C THR A 112 -12.96 -45.22 22.49
N MET A 113 -13.96 -44.36 22.34
CA MET A 113 -14.98 -44.21 23.36
C MET A 113 -15.76 -45.52 23.53
N LYS A 114 -16.00 -45.91 24.78
CA LYS A 114 -16.88 -47.04 25.07
C LYS A 114 -18.32 -46.63 24.74
N VAL A 115 -19.10 -47.58 24.25
CA VAL A 115 -20.55 -47.39 24.03
C VAL A 115 -21.18 -47.00 25.37
N GLU A 116 -21.97 -45.91 25.36
CA GLU A 116 -22.63 -45.41 26.56
C GLU A 116 -23.63 -46.43 27.11
N LYS A 117 -23.61 -46.61 28.42
CA LYS A 117 -24.52 -47.54 29.11
C LYS A 117 -25.77 -46.78 29.56
N GLY A 118 -26.73 -46.60 28.64
CA GLY A 118 -28.07 -46.12 28.93
C GLY A 118 -28.31 -44.63 28.65
N GLU A 119 -29.59 -44.26 28.58
CA GLU A 119 -30.08 -42.94 28.14
C GLU A 119 -29.63 -41.80 29.05
N GLY A 120 -29.64 -41.99 30.37
CA GLY A 120 -29.25 -40.95 31.33
C GLY A 120 -27.78 -40.52 31.21
N HIS A 121 -26.88 -41.45 30.90
CA HIS A 121 -25.46 -41.14 30.66
C HIS A 121 -25.28 -40.35 29.35
N SER A 122 -25.99 -40.75 28.30
CA SER A 122 -26.00 -40.05 27.02
C SER A 122 -26.51 -38.61 27.15
N ILE A 123 -27.61 -38.39 27.89
CA ILE A 123 -28.17 -37.05 28.14
C ILE A 123 -27.17 -36.18 28.92
N ARG A 124 -26.57 -36.70 29.99
CA ARG A 124 -25.56 -35.95 30.78
C ARG A 124 -24.35 -35.56 29.95
N ARG A 125 -23.85 -36.47 29.11
CA ARG A 125 -22.72 -36.20 28.22
C ARG A 125 -23.07 -35.18 27.14
N LEU A 126 -24.28 -35.24 26.60
CA LEU A 126 -24.79 -34.28 25.62
C LEU A 126 -24.85 -32.87 26.23
N ILE A 127 -25.56 -32.73 27.35
CA ILE A 127 -25.68 -31.46 28.07
C ILE A 127 -24.30 -30.94 28.49
N GLY A 128 -23.43 -31.81 29.04
CA GLY A 128 -22.08 -31.43 29.44
C GLY A 128 -21.22 -30.95 28.28
N THR A 129 -21.27 -31.61 27.12
CA THR A 129 -20.53 -31.20 25.92
C THR A 129 -20.98 -29.83 25.42
N TYR A 130 -22.30 -29.63 25.31
CA TYR A 130 -22.85 -28.35 24.86
C TYR A 130 -22.64 -27.25 25.88
N ALA A 131 -22.81 -27.52 27.18
CA ALA A 131 -22.58 -26.54 28.23
C ALA A 131 -21.11 -26.09 28.26
N LEU A 132 -20.16 -27.04 28.15
CA LEU A 132 -18.74 -26.73 28.11
C LEU A 132 -18.37 -25.92 26.85
N GLY A 133 -18.83 -26.36 25.68
CA GLY A 133 -18.60 -25.65 24.43
C GLY A 133 -19.18 -24.24 24.45
N SER A 134 -20.40 -24.08 24.93
CA SER A 134 -21.05 -22.78 25.10
C SER A 134 -20.32 -21.89 26.10
N LEU A 135 -19.89 -22.42 27.24
CA LEU A 135 -19.15 -21.66 28.25
C LEU A 135 -17.80 -21.17 27.70
N LEU A 136 -17.06 -22.04 27.01
CA LEU A 136 -15.81 -21.67 26.33
C LEU A 136 -16.06 -20.61 25.26
N TYR A 137 -17.09 -20.79 24.43
CA TYR A 137 -17.41 -19.82 23.39
C TYR A 137 -17.76 -18.46 23.99
N ILE A 138 -18.66 -18.39 24.96
CA ILE A 138 -19.09 -17.15 25.63
C ILE A 138 -17.90 -16.46 26.31
N THR A 139 -17.05 -17.21 27.02
CA THR A 139 -15.92 -16.62 27.75
C THR A 139 -14.83 -16.10 26.81
N ILE A 140 -14.51 -16.86 25.76
CA ILE A 140 -13.53 -16.43 24.75
C ILE A 140 -14.05 -15.22 23.97
N THR A 141 -15.30 -15.26 23.51
CA THR A 141 -15.87 -14.14 22.75
C THR A 141 -16.01 -12.90 23.61
N ALA A 142 -16.38 -13.02 24.89
CA ALA A 142 -16.43 -11.88 25.81
C ALA A 142 -15.09 -11.15 25.99
N GLN A 143 -13.95 -11.81 25.73
CA GLN A 143 -12.62 -11.18 25.75
C GLN A 143 -12.20 -10.57 24.41
N LEU A 144 -12.88 -10.92 23.32
CA LEU A 144 -12.66 -10.27 22.02
C LEU A 144 -13.32 -8.88 22.01
N PRO A 145 -12.84 -7.95 21.16
CA PRO A 145 -13.49 -6.65 20.99
C PRO A 145 -14.97 -6.84 20.64
N GLN A 146 -15.84 -6.56 21.61
CA GLN A 146 -17.27 -6.65 21.43
C GLN A 146 -17.80 -5.35 20.83
N PHE A 147 -18.89 -5.46 20.08
CA PHE A 147 -19.68 -4.30 19.68
C PHE A 147 -20.09 -3.55 20.95
N SER A 148 -19.59 -2.32 21.14
CA SER A 148 -20.05 -1.44 22.21
C SER A 148 -21.13 -0.54 21.63
N PRO A 149 -22.40 -0.71 22.05
CA PRO A 149 -23.46 0.17 21.64
C PRO A 149 -23.13 1.63 21.95
N GLU A 150 -22.45 1.92 23.06
CA GLU A 150 -22.08 3.30 23.42
C GLU A 150 -21.04 3.88 22.45
N ILE A 151 -20.05 3.10 22.01
CA ILE A 151 -19.04 3.58 21.05
C ILE A 151 -19.69 3.81 19.68
N GLU A 152 -20.56 2.91 19.24
CA GLU A 152 -21.25 3.07 17.95
C GLU A 152 -22.30 4.20 18.00
N LEU A 153 -23.02 4.34 19.12
CA LEU A 153 -23.94 5.45 19.34
C LEU A 153 -23.18 6.78 19.46
N ALA A 154 -21.99 6.78 20.06
CA ALA A 154 -21.12 7.96 20.11
C ALA A 154 -20.62 8.35 18.72
N LYS A 155 -20.36 7.41 17.80
CA LYS A 155 -20.06 7.71 16.39
C LYS A 155 -21.26 8.30 15.66
N LEU A 156 -22.47 7.79 15.91
CA LEU A 156 -23.72 8.29 15.33
C LEU A 156 -24.13 9.67 15.87
N ASN A 157 -23.87 9.90 17.16
CA ASN A 157 -24.18 11.15 17.86
C ASN A 157 -22.97 12.09 17.92
N ARG A 158 -21.94 11.88 17.10
CA ARG A 158 -20.87 12.88 16.98
C ARG A 158 -21.54 14.18 16.57
N PRO A 159 -21.41 15.25 17.37
CA PRO A 159 -21.91 16.54 16.94
C PRO A 159 -21.27 16.85 15.58
N PRO A 160 -22.04 17.44 14.63
CA PRO A 160 -21.48 17.90 13.38
C PRO A 160 -20.19 18.67 13.65
N VAL A 161 -19.16 18.46 12.83
CA VAL A 161 -17.96 19.30 12.90
C VAL A 161 -18.43 20.73 12.71
N ASP A 162 -18.26 21.56 13.74
CA ASP A 162 -18.58 22.98 13.68
C ASP A 162 -17.26 23.74 13.57
N LEU A 163 -17.06 24.42 12.45
CA LEU A 163 -15.87 25.23 12.23
C LEU A 163 -15.78 26.43 13.19
N SER A 164 -16.90 26.84 13.80
CA SER A 164 -16.97 27.99 14.71
C SER A 164 -16.36 27.69 16.09
N GLY A 165 -15.04 27.56 16.13
CA GLY A 165 -14.27 27.39 17.38
C GLY A 165 -12.98 26.59 17.24
N LEU A 166 -12.70 26.00 16.08
CA LEU A 166 -11.47 25.26 15.83
C LEU A 166 -10.33 26.22 15.41
N ALA A 167 -9.14 26.03 15.98
CA ALA A 167 -7.92 26.67 15.48
C ALA A 167 -7.21 25.74 14.47
N GLY A 168 -6.14 26.23 13.84
CA GLY A 168 -5.48 25.56 12.70
C GLY A 168 -5.16 24.08 12.94
N PRO A 169 -4.44 23.70 14.02
CA PRO A 169 -4.13 22.31 14.32
C PRO A 169 -5.37 21.43 14.54
N GLU A 170 -6.40 21.95 15.21
CA GLU A 170 -7.65 21.26 15.50
C GLU A 170 -8.46 21.01 14.23
N VAL A 171 -8.46 21.95 13.27
CA VAL A 171 -9.05 21.78 11.94
C VAL A 171 -8.37 20.63 11.18
N ILE A 172 -7.03 20.56 11.23
CA ILE A 172 -6.29 19.47 10.56
C ILE A 172 -6.58 18.11 11.22
N ALA A 173 -6.65 18.06 12.55
CA ALA A 173 -7.01 16.85 13.28
C ALA A 173 -8.44 16.39 12.93
N ALA A 174 -9.41 17.30 12.93
CA ALA A 174 -10.79 17.01 12.52
C ALA A 174 -10.86 16.50 11.08
N GLY A 175 -10.11 17.11 10.15
CA GLY A 175 -10.03 16.66 8.76
C GLY A 175 -9.46 15.25 8.61
N ARG A 176 -8.43 14.90 9.40
CA ARG A 176 -7.90 13.54 9.47
C ARG A 176 -8.93 12.55 10.02
N ASP A 177 -9.67 12.93 11.05
CA ASP A 177 -10.73 12.10 11.62
C ASP A 177 -11.86 11.84 10.61
N VAL A 178 -12.24 12.84 9.81
CA VAL A 178 -13.19 12.68 8.70
C VAL A 178 -12.63 11.71 7.66
N PHE A 179 -11.35 11.84 7.29
CA PHE A 179 -10.68 10.93 6.33
C PHE A 179 -10.67 9.47 6.82
N GLU A 180 -10.42 9.24 8.11
CA GLU A 180 -10.41 7.89 8.70
C GLU A 180 -11.82 7.32 8.90
N SER A 181 -12.75 8.14 9.40
CA SER A 181 -14.12 7.73 9.70
C SER A 181 -14.86 7.32 8.42
N ASN A 182 -14.62 8.05 7.32
CA ASN A 182 -15.17 7.77 5.99
C ASN A 182 -14.36 6.75 5.19
N LYS A 183 -13.42 6.04 5.84
CA LYS A 183 -12.69 4.91 5.27
C LYS A 183 -11.88 5.25 4.02
N CYS A 184 -11.43 6.49 3.87
CA CYS A 184 -10.62 6.91 2.73
C CYS A 184 -9.29 6.10 2.66
N PHE A 185 -8.73 5.71 3.81
CA PHE A 185 -7.55 4.82 3.91
C PHE A 185 -7.71 3.43 3.29
N ASN A 186 -8.94 2.97 3.04
CA ASN A 186 -9.19 1.69 2.39
C ASN A 186 -8.83 1.71 0.89
N CYS A 187 -8.72 2.91 0.31
CA CYS A 187 -8.39 3.10 -1.10
C CYS A 187 -7.18 4.00 -1.32
N HIS A 188 -7.02 5.05 -0.52
CA HIS A 188 -5.94 6.01 -0.64
C HIS A 188 -4.86 5.76 0.42
N LYS A 189 -3.61 5.73 -0.04
CA LYS A 189 -2.48 5.89 0.86
C LYS A 189 -2.20 7.36 1.12
N VAL A 190 -1.71 7.66 2.32
CA VAL A 190 -1.15 8.96 2.69
C VAL A 190 0.29 8.70 3.09
N PHE A 191 1.20 8.92 2.14
CA PHE A 191 2.59 8.46 2.26
C PHE A 191 2.63 6.96 2.62
N TRP A 192 3.13 6.60 3.80
CA TRP A 192 3.26 5.22 4.27
C TRP A 192 1.99 4.64 4.89
N GLU A 193 0.98 5.47 5.17
CA GLU A 193 -0.26 5.05 5.83
C GLU A 193 -1.33 4.62 4.81
N GLY A 194 -2.11 3.59 5.14
CA GLY A 194 -3.19 3.06 4.29
C GLY A 194 -2.92 1.65 3.75
N ASN A 195 -3.99 0.99 3.31
CA ASN A 195 -3.98 -0.46 3.09
C ASN A 195 -4.08 -0.90 1.63
N SER A 196 -4.27 0.03 0.69
CA SER A 196 -4.54 -0.32 -0.71
C SER A 196 -4.00 0.71 -1.70
N ASP A 197 -3.70 0.24 -2.92
CA ASP A 197 -3.33 1.06 -4.08
C ASP A 197 -4.51 1.21 -5.06
N ARG A 198 -5.76 1.12 -4.55
CA ARG A 198 -6.97 1.31 -5.36
C ARG A 198 -7.15 2.73 -5.84
N GLY A 199 -6.79 3.71 -5.02
CA GLY A 199 -6.69 5.12 -5.36
C GLY A 199 -5.22 5.59 -5.36
N PRO A 200 -4.95 6.81 -5.82
CA PRO A 200 -3.61 7.40 -5.76
C PRO A 200 -3.13 7.56 -4.33
N ASN A 201 -1.81 7.44 -4.12
CA ASN A 201 -1.16 7.85 -2.87
C ASN A 201 -1.16 9.38 -2.82
N LEU A 202 -2.00 9.94 -1.96
CA LEU A 202 -2.25 11.38 -1.84
C LEU A 202 -1.04 12.14 -1.31
N GLY A 203 -0.17 11.48 -0.54
CA GLY A 203 1.08 12.04 -0.04
C GLY A 203 2.12 12.21 -1.15
N THR A 204 2.46 11.14 -1.87
CA THR A 204 3.46 11.22 -2.96
C THR A 204 2.95 11.95 -4.19
N LYS A 205 1.64 11.92 -4.46
CA LYS A 205 0.99 12.80 -5.44
C LYS A 205 1.05 14.27 -5.02
N GLN A 206 1.24 14.52 -3.72
CA GLN A 206 1.22 15.83 -3.10
C GLN A 206 -0.10 16.56 -3.41
N ILE A 207 -1.23 15.93 -3.10
CA ILE A 207 -2.56 16.48 -3.37
C ILE A 207 -2.72 17.90 -2.80
N GLY A 208 -2.00 18.24 -1.72
CA GLY A 208 -2.03 19.57 -1.12
C GLY A 208 -1.44 20.69 -1.99
N LEU A 209 -0.77 20.37 -3.11
CA LEU A 209 -0.36 21.38 -4.10
C LEU A 209 -1.54 21.94 -4.89
N TYR A 210 -2.64 21.20 -5.03
CA TYR A 210 -3.79 21.58 -5.85
C TYR A 210 -4.71 22.57 -5.11
N SER A 211 -5.58 23.27 -5.85
CA SER A 211 -6.53 24.21 -5.24
C SER A 211 -7.58 23.47 -4.41
N GLU A 212 -8.22 24.17 -3.48
CA GLU A 212 -9.29 23.59 -2.66
C GLU A 212 -10.47 23.14 -3.52
N GLU A 213 -10.81 23.92 -4.55
CA GLU A 213 -11.88 23.62 -5.50
C GLU A 213 -11.58 22.33 -6.26
N TYR A 214 -10.33 22.15 -6.70
CA TYR A 214 -9.92 20.90 -7.35
C TYR A 214 -10.09 19.71 -6.40
N ILE A 215 -9.65 19.83 -5.15
CA ILE A 215 -9.76 18.73 -4.17
C ILE A 215 -11.24 18.44 -3.86
N LYS A 216 -12.07 19.47 -3.67
CA LYS A 216 -13.52 19.31 -3.47
C LYS A 216 -14.17 18.62 -4.67
N ASP A 217 -13.85 19.04 -5.88
CA ASP A 217 -14.36 18.42 -7.10
C ASP A 217 -13.94 16.95 -7.24
N GLN A 218 -12.69 16.61 -6.89
CA GLN A 218 -12.24 15.22 -6.84
C GLN A 218 -13.05 14.35 -5.86
N ILE A 219 -13.56 14.93 -4.77
CA ILE A 219 -14.36 14.23 -3.76
C ILE A 219 -15.82 14.10 -4.18
N LEU A 220 -16.40 15.19 -4.68
CA LEU A 220 -17.83 15.28 -5.03
C LEU A 220 -18.13 14.66 -6.40
N ASN A 221 -17.23 14.84 -7.37
CA ASN A 221 -17.37 14.40 -8.76
C ASN A 221 -16.22 13.45 -9.17
N PRO A 222 -15.94 12.37 -8.42
CA PRO A 222 -14.75 11.55 -8.61
C PRO A 222 -14.71 10.79 -9.93
N ARG A 223 -15.80 10.80 -10.71
CA ARG A 223 -15.92 10.13 -12.01
C ARG A 223 -15.58 11.04 -13.18
N GLU A 224 -15.65 12.35 -13.01
CA GLU A 224 -15.43 13.32 -14.09
C GLU A 224 -13.93 13.52 -14.34
N ASN A 225 -13.16 13.67 -13.26
CA ASN A 225 -11.75 14.02 -13.31
C ASN A 225 -10.92 12.90 -12.66
N GLN A 226 -10.44 11.93 -13.46
CA GLN A 226 -9.58 10.86 -12.94
C GLN A 226 -8.14 11.33 -12.72
N SER A 227 -7.52 10.88 -11.63
CA SER A 227 -6.07 10.97 -11.47
C SER A 227 -5.36 10.15 -12.56
N LYS A 228 -4.21 10.63 -13.01
CA LYS A 228 -3.43 9.96 -14.05
C LYS A 228 -3.04 8.54 -13.64
N GLY A 229 -3.22 7.58 -14.54
CA GLY A 229 -3.01 6.15 -14.32
C GLY A 229 -4.20 5.39 -13.69
N TYR A 230 -5.33 6.06 -13.45
CA TYR A 230 -6.56 5.47 -12.91
C TYR A 230 -7.74 5.52 -13.92
N GLU A 231 -7.44 5.59 -15.22
CA GLU A 231 -8.43 5.75 -16.28
C GLU A 231 -9.17 4.45 -16.63
N ASP A 232 -8.71 3.31 -16.11
CA ASP A 232 -9.33 2.01 -16.35
C ASP A 232 -10.76 1.94 -15.79
N LYS A 233 -11.60 1.10 -16.41
CA LYS A 233 -13.04 1.00 -16.06
C LYS A 233 -13.28 0.65 -14.58
N LYS A 234 -12.37 -0.09 -13.94
CA LYS A 234 -12.49 -0.48 -12.53
C LYS A 234 -12.13 0.68 -11.62
N SER A 235 -11.04 1.38 -11.91
CA SER A 235 -10.59 2.54 -11.12
C SER A 235 -11.59 3.71 -11.21
N LYS A 236 -12.13 3.99 -12.39
CA LYS A 236 -13.19 5.00 -12.59
C LYS A 236 -14.43 4.82 -11.72
N LYS A 237 -14.72 3.59 -11.31
CA LYS A 237 -15.87 3.24 -10.46
C LYS A 237 -15.47 2.94 -9.01
N ALA A 238 -14.19 3.05 -8.67
CA ALA A 238 -13.67 2.65 -7.36
C ALA A 238 -13.98 3.68 -6.28
N MET A 239 -13.91 4.97 -6.61
CA MET A 239 -14.24 6.04 -5.66
C MET A 239 -15.77 6.24 -5.59
N PRO A 240 -16.37 6.16 -4.39
CA PRO A 240 -17.81 6.37 -4.22
C PRO A 240 -18.28 7.78 -4.58
N THR A 241 -19.54 7.91 -5.00
CA THR A 241 -20.15 9.18 -5.43
C THR A 241 -21.15 9.75 -4.42
N TYR A 242 -21.29 9.14 -3.24
CA TYR A 242 -22.25 9.54 -2.21
C TYR A 242 -21.70 10.61 -1.24
N TYR A 243 -20.41 10.97 -1.33
CA TYR A 243 -19.80 11.91 -0.37
C TYR A 243 -20.39 13.32 -0.41
N GLY A 244 -21.04 13.74 -1.50
CA GLY A 244 -21.76 15.01 -1.55
C GLY A 244 -23.07 15.00 -0.75
N GLU A 245 -23.58 13.82 -0.39
CA GLU A 245 -24.76 13.64 0.47
C GLU A 245 -24.35 13.25 1.90
N ASP A 246 -23.27 12.48 2.04
CA ASP A 246 -22.82 11.92 3.32
C ASP A 246 -21.94 12.87 4.15
N LEU A 247 -21.30 13.87 3.53
CA LEU A 247 -20.47 14.85 4.24
C LEU A 247 -21.20 16.18 4.33
N SER A 248 -21.24 16.76 5.53
CA SER A 248 -21.62 18.17 5.69
C SER A 248 -20.56 19.10 5.08
N GLU A 249 -20.95 20.35 4.78
CA GLU A 249 -20.03 21.37 4.24
C GLU A 249 -18.81 21.61 5.16
N ASP A 250 -19.04 21.60 6.48
CA ASP A 250 -17.96 21.77 7.47
C ASP A 250 -17.02 20.56 7.50
N GLU A 251 -17.55 19.33 7.42
CA GLU A 251 -16.75 18.11 7.29
C GLU A 251 -15.92 18.09 6.01
N LEU A 252 -16.51 18.50 4.88
CA LEU A 252 -15.81 18.62 3.61
C LEU A 252 -14.70 19.69 3.70
N SER A 253 -14.97 20.81 4.37
CA SER A 253 -14.00 21.89 4.57
C SER A 253 -12.80 21.45 5.43
N VAL A 254 -13.02 20.79 6.57
CA VAL A 254 -11.91 20.27 7.38
C VAL A 254 -11.15 19.16 6.66
N LEU A 255 -11.84 18.29 5.91
CA LEU A 255 -11.23 17.24 5.10
C LEU A 255 -10.28 17.82 4.05
N VAL A 256 -10.73 18.85 3.32
CA VAL A 256 -9.90 19.56 2.34
C VAL A 256 -8.71 20.22 3.03
N SER A 257 -8.92 20.85 4.19
CA SER A 257 -7.84 21.48 4.97
C SER A 257 -6.76 20.46 5.36
N TYR A 258 -7.14 19.25 5.80
CA TYR A 258 -6.20 18.16 6.02
C TYR A 258 -5.48 17.72 4.74
N LEU A 259 -6.20 17.54 3.63
CA LEU A 259 -5.57 17.15 2.35
C LEU A 259 -4.59 18.21 1.85
N LYS A 260 -4.82 19.50 2.15
CA LYS A 260 -3.91 20.61 1.84
C LYS A 260 -2.57 20.53 2.57
N THR A 261 -2.48 19.81 3.68
CA THR A 261 -1.20 19.60 4.37
C THR A 261 -0.36 18.48 3.73
N LEU A 262 -0.95 17.67 2.84
CA LEU A 262 -0.26 16.54 2.22
C LEU A 262 0.65 17.00 1.08
N ARG A 263 1.87 17.41 1.44
CA ARG A 263 2.90 17.90 0.53
C ARG A 263 4.27 17.38 0.95
N ASP A 264 5.17 17.24 -0.02
CA ASP A 264 6.55 16.82 0.21
C ASP A 264 7.50 17.77 -0.56
N PRO A 265 8.14 18.73 0.12
CA PRO A 265 9.04 19.68 -0.52
C PRO A 265 10.39 19.06 -0.93
N THR A 266 10.61 17.78 -0.65
CA THR A 266 11.90 17.11 -0.90
C THR A 266 11.90 16.22 -2.13
N HIS A 267 10.73 15.83 -2.62
CA HIS A 267 10.57 14.92 -3.74
C HIS A 267 9.63 15.49 -4.80
N MET A 268 9.86 15.16 -6.06
CA MET A 268 8.96 15.52 -7.16
C MET A 268 7.63 14.76 -7.04
N PRO A 269 6.46 15.39 -7.31
CA PRO A 269 5.18 14.69 -7.31
C PRO A 269 5.15 13.45 -8.22
N VAL A 270 4.42 12.46 -7.75
CA VAL A 270 4.31 11.13 -8.38
C VAL A 270 2.89 10.91 -8.89
N GLU A 271 2.80 10.41 -10.11
CA GLU A 271 1.56 10.00 -10.76
C GLU A 271 1.57 8.51 -11.08
N GLY A 272 0.41 8.01 -11.49
CA GLY A 272 0.25 6.62 -11.90
C GLY A 272 -0.18 5.69 -10.77
N LYS A 273 -0.51 4.48 -11.18
CA LYS A 273 -1.00 3.41 -10.30
C LYS A 273 0.07 2.34 -10.17
N PHE A 274 0.30 1.86 -8.94
CA PHE A 274 1.24 0.77 -8.70
C PHE A 274 0.93 -0.47 -9.57
N PRO A 275 1.92 -1.10 -10.23
CA PRO A 275 3.37 -0.82 -10.18
C PRO A 275 3.88 0.21 -11.20
N ASN A 276 3.01 0.80 -12.02
CA ASN A 276 3.36 1.68 -13.15
C ASN A 276 3.29 3.17 -12.77
N GLN A 277 4.10 3.59 -11.81
CA GLN A 277 4.17 4.98 -11.35
C GLN A 277 5.29 5.75 -12.06
N TRP A 278 5.20 7.08 -12.10
CA TRP A 278 6.23 7.97 -12.64
C TRP A 278 6.25 9.33 -11.93
N THR A 279 7.38 10.02 -11.97
CA THR A 279 7.49 11.38 -11.46
C THR A 279 7.09 12.40 -12.51
N TRP A 280 6.73 13.61 -12.09
CA TRP A 280 6.47 14.73 -13.03
C TRP A 280 7.67 15.09 -13.91
N TRP A 281 8.89 14.69 -13.56
CA TRP A 281 10.05 14.83 -14.45
C TRP A 281 9.83 14.14 -15.79
N ASP A 282 9.09 13.03 -15.81
CA ASP A 282 8.87 12.18 -16.98
C ASP A 282 7.43 12.29 -17.53
N ASP A 283 6.66 13.30 -17.11
CA ASP A 283 5.28 13.51 -17.56
C ASP A 283 5.23 14.59 -18.66
N PRO A 284 4.97 14.21 -19.93
CA PRO A 284 5.00 15.15 -21.05
C PRO A 284 3.98 16.29 -20.93
N GLN A 285 2.83 16.03 -20.31
CA GLN A 285 1.81 17.06 -20.11
C GLN A 285 2.26 18.04 -19.03
N ILE A 286 2.84 17.56 -17.93
CA ILE A 286 3.38 18.44 -16.88
C ILE A 286 4.52 19.31 -17.42
N VAL A 287 5.40 18.74 -18.24
CA VAL A 287 6.48 19.50 -18.91
C VAL A 287 5.90 20.55 -19.86
N ALA A 288 4.85 20.22 -20.61
CA ALA A 288 4.19 21.19 -21.50
C ALA A 288 3.51 22.33 -20.72
N GLU A 289 2.83 22.01 -19.62
CA GLU A 289 2.27 23.03 -18.70
C GLU A 289 3.39 23.85 -18.04
N GLY A 290 4.48 23.21 -17.65
CA GLY A 290 5.67 23.84 -17.10
C GLY A 290 6.30 24.87 -18.03
N LYS A 291 6.30 24.60 -19.35
CA LYS A 291 6.74 25.56 -20.37
C LYS A 291 5.91 26.85 -20.36
N ILE A 292 4.59 26.73 -20.20
CA ILE A 292 3.68 27.88 -20.13
C ILE A 292 4.02 28.74 -18.90
N VAL A 293 4.24 28.10 -17.74
CA VAL A 293 4.65 28.79 -16.51
C VAL A 293 6.03 29.44 -16.66
N PHE A 294 7.02 28.69 -17.15
CA PHE A 294 8.40 29.14 -17.26
C PHE A 294 8.54 30.35 -18.19
N GLU A 295 7.74 30.42 -19.26
CA GLU A 295 7.67 31.54 -20.19
C GLU A 295 6.79 32.71 -19.71
N GLY A 296 6.19 32.60 -18.52
CA GLY A 296 5.32 33.61 -17.93
C GLY A 296 4.00 33.82 -18.64
N LYS A 297 3.43 32.74 -19.18
CA LYS A 297 2.16 32.74 -19.92
C LYS A 297 0.99 32.16 -19.12
N GLU A 298 1.23 31.66 -17.91
CA GLU A 298 0.21 31.11 -17.02
C GLU A 298 -0.49 32.26 -16.25
N PRO A 299 -1.80 32.49 -16.45
CA PRO A 299 -2.51 33.59 -15.80
C PRO A 299 -2.50 33.52 -14.27
N VAL A 300 -2.53 32.32 -13.68
CA VAL A 300 -2.53 32.17 -12.21
C VAL A 300 -1.20 32.59 -11.59
N THR A 301 -0.12 32.63 -12.37
CA THR A 301 1.20 33.08 -11.95
C THR A 301 1.65 34.31 -12.73
N GLU A 302 0.74 35.26 -12.98
CA GLU A 302 1.10 36.53 -13.60
C GLU A 302 2.26 37.20 -12.83
N GLY A 303 3.33 37.54 -13.55
CA GLY A 303 4.57 38.06 -12.98
C GLY A 303 5.67 37.03 -12.72
N LEU A 304 5.37 35.73 -12.74
CA LEU A 304 6.38 34.66 -12.75
C LEU A 304 6.85 34.43 -14.19
N ASN A 305 8.06 34.87 -14.54
CA ASN A 305 8.64 34.61 -15.86
C ASN A 305 10.12 34.25 -15.75
N CYS A 306 10.40 32.95 -15.71
CA CYS A 306 11.75 32.42 -15.59
C CYS A 306 12.58 32.70 -16.87
N ALA A 307 11.93 32.66 -18.04
CA ALA A 307 12.58 32.82 -19.34
C ALA A 307 13.18 34.22 -19.56
N VAL A 308 12.72 35.25 -18.87
CA VAL A 308 13.30 36.60 -18.93
C VAL A 308 14.77 36.60 -18.50
N CYS A 309 15.14 35.76 -17.53
CA CYS A 309 16.54 35.60 -17.07
C CYS A 309 17.23 34.38 -17.69
N HIS A 310 16.51 33.26 -17.83
CA HIS A 310 17.08 31.96 -18.19
C HIS A 310 16.89 31.57 -19.67
N GLY A 311 16.21 32.41 -20.47
CA GLY A 311 15.95 32.17 -21.89
C GLY A 311 14.87 31.11 -22.14
N THR A 312 14.15 31.22 -23.25
CA THR A 312 13.11 30.22 -23.62
C THR A 312 13.72 28.88 -24.06
N ASP A 313 15.01 28.87 -24.37
CA ASP A 313 15.80 27.70 -24.75
C ASP A 313 16.79 27.28 -23.64
N GLY A 314 16.70 27.88 -22.46
CA GLY A 314 17.61 27.65 -21.34
C GLY A 314 18.93 28.44 -21.42
N THR A 315 19.11 29.27 -22.46
CA THR A 315 20.27 30.15 -22.59
C THR A 315 20.15 31.35 -21.64
N PRO A 316 21.11 31.58 -20.72
CA PRO A 316 21.10 32.75 -19.84
C PRO A 316 21.00 34.07 -20.62
N MET A 317 19.98 34.86 -20.30
CA MET A 317 19.73 36.20 -20.87
C MET A 317 20.25 37.33 -19.98
N MET A 318 20.67 37.01 -18.76
CA MET A 318 21.26 37.95 -17.80
C MET A 318 22.60 37.45 -17.26
N THR A 319 23.49 38.39 -16.93
CA THR A 319 24.78 38.07 -16.30
C THR A 319 24.54 37.40 -14.95
N GLY A 320 25.10 36.20 -14.77
CA GLY A 320 24.97 35.43 -13.54
C GLY A 320 23.69 34.60 -13.42
N ALA A 321 22.82 34.60 -14.43
CA ALA A 321 21.73 33.62 -14.52
C ALA A 321 22.32 32.22 -14.78
N PHE A 322 21.70 31.21 -14.16
CA PHE A 322 22.13 29.82 -14.24
C PHE A 322 21.82 29.24 -15.63
N ASP A 323 22.80 28.59 -16.26
CA ASP A 323 22.64 27.92 -17.57
C ASP A 323 22.08 26.50 -17.36
N PHE A 324 20.80 26.31 -17.68
CA PHE A 324 20.15 25.01 -17.50
C PHE A 324 20.52 23.97 -18.55
N ARG A 325 21.27 24.36 -19.60
CA ARG A 325 21.70 23.48 -20.69
C ARG A 325 23.03 22.79 -20.38
N ASP A 326 23.82 23.35 -19.46
CA ASP A 326 25.10 22.77 -19.04
C ASP A 326 24.86 21.73 -17.92
N PRO A 327 24.91 20.42 -18.23
CA PRO A 327 24.69 19.38 -17.22
C PRO A 327 25.79 19.34 -16.15
N ASP A 328 26.96 19.91 -16.43
CA ASP A 328 28.10 19.97 -15.51
C ASP A 328 28.15 21.29 -14.70
N ALA A 329 27.20 22.20 -14.92
CA ALA A 329 27.07 23.42 -14.12
C ALA A 329 26.92 23.09 -12.63
N MET A 330 27.75 23.72 -11.80
CA MET A 330 27.77 23.49 -10.36
C MET A 330 26.72 24.34 -9.65
N ASP A 331 26.16 23.82 -8.57
CA ASP A 331 25.33 24.61 -7.66
C ASP A 331 26.02 25.89 -7.20
N THR A 332 25.20 26.92 -6.96
CA THR A 332 25.67 28.23 -6.52
C THR A 332 26.35 28.14 -5.15
N THR A 333 27.51 28.77 -5.01
CA THR A 333 28.24 28.87 -3.75
C THR A 333 27.72 30.00 -2.85
N LYS A 334 26.73 30.77 -3.32
CA LYS A 334 26.16 31.91 -2.59
C LYS A 334 25.15 31.48 -1.51
N MET A 335 24.70 30.24 -1.53
CA MET A 335 23.68 29.73 -0.61
C MET A 335 24.32 29.03 0.58
N ALA A 336 23.76 29.24 1.78
CA ALA A 336 24.20 28.54 3.00
C ALA A 336 24.02 27.01 2.91
N ASP A 337 23.01 26.55 2.16
CA ASP A 337 22.76 25.13 1.87
C ASP A 337 23.34 24.68 0.53
N HIS A 338 24.44 25.29 0.09
CA HIS A 338 25.20 24.88 -1.10
C HIS A 338 25.54 23.39 -1.06
N ARG A 339 25.37 22.71 -2.19
CA ARG A 339 25.83 21.33 -2.40
C ARG A 339 26.74 21.30 -3.61
N PRO A 340 27.98 20.78 -3.54
CA PRO A 340 28.92 20.75 -4.67
C PRO A 340 28.54 19.66 -5.69
N LEU A 341 27.33 19.77 -6.24
CA LEU A 341 26.73 18.86 -7.19
C LEU A 341 26.57 19.55 -8.53
N LYS A 342 26.77 18.77 -9.59
CA LYS A 342 26.50 19.14 -10.97
C LYS A 342 25.01 19.08 -11.23
N LEU A 343 24.49 19.95 -12.11
CA LEU A 343 23.06 20.04 -12.44
C LEU A 343 22.42 18.68 -12.76
N LYS A 344 23.10 17.86 -13.56
CA LYS A 344 22.61 16.51 -13.92
C LYS A 344 22.43 15.56 -12.73
N ASP A 345 23.14 15.82 -11.64
CA ASP A 345 23.18 15.04 -10.41
C ASP A 345 22.39 15.72 -9.27
N TRP A 346 21.69 16.83 -9.55
CA TRP A 346 20.88 17.50 -8.54
C TRP A 346 19.70 16.63 -8.10
N PRO A 347 19.48 16.47 -6.78
CA PRO A 347 18.26 15.88 -6.25
C PRO A 347 17.07 16.84 -6.40
N ASP A 348 15.85 16.29 -6.34
CA ASP A 348 14.59 17.05 -6.53
C ASP A 348 14.48 18.27 -5.59
N ASP A 349 14.88 18.09 -4.33
CA ASP A 349 14.84 19.16 -3.31
C ASP A 349 15.74 20.35 -3.66
N LEU A 350 16.83 20.13 -4.40
CA LEU A 350 17.76 21.20 -4.76
C LEU A 350 17.19 22.11 -5.84
N TYR A 351 16.62 21.55 -6.92
CA TYR A 351 15.88 22.30 -7.94
C TYR A 351 14.82 23.20 -7.29
N TYR A 352 13.97 22.58 -6.46
CA TYR A 352 12.88 23.27 -5.81
C TYR A 352 13.34 24.35 -4.83
N ARG A 353 14.40 24.13 -4.05
CA ARG A 353 14.93 25.14 -3.12
C ARG A 353 15.51 26.36 -3.82
N ARG A 354 16.23 26.18 -4.94
CA ARG A 354 16.84 27.31 -5.67
C ARG A 354 15.78 28.24 -6.26
N VAL A 355 14.63 27.70 -6.63
CA VAL A 355 13.48 28.51 -7.07
C VAL A 355 12.69 29.08 -5.92
N THR A 356 12.41 28.29 -4.88
CA THR A 356 11.53 28.73 -3.79
C THR A 356 12.20 29.73 -2.84
N ARG A 357 13.51 29.58 -2.61
CA ARG A 357 14.31 30.46 -1.72
C ARG A 357 15.06 31.56 -2.47
N GLY A 358 15.11 31.48 -3.79
CA GLY A 358 15.94 32.38 -4.59
C GLY A 358 17.43 32.08 -4.40
N VAL A 359 18.26 32.98 -4.90
CA VAL A 359 19.72 32.91 -4.73
C VAL A 359 20.25 34.22 -4.17
N ASP A 360 20.91 34.15 -3.01
CA ASP A 360 21.46 35.30 -2.30
C ASP A 360 22.36 36.16 -3.21
N ALA A 361 22.24 37.48 -3.08
CA ALA A 361 23.00 38.44 -3.86
C ALA A 361 22.92 38.19 -5.39
N THR A 362 21.73 37.86 -5.90
CA THR A 362 21.39 37.80 -7.33
C THR A 362 19.98 38.36 -7.57
N ALA A 363 19.58 38.44 -8.84
CA ALA A 363 18.21 38.79 -9.24
C ALA A 363 17.20 37.63 -9.06
N MET A 364 17.65 36.43 -8.68
CA MET A 364 16.77 35.28 -8.51
C MET A 364 16.01 35.37 -7.18
N ALA A 365 14.74 35.80 -7.27
CA ALA A 365 13.87 36.04 -6.11
C ALA A 365 13.38 34.73 -5.44
N PRO A 366 12.95 34.79 -4.16
CA PRO A 366 12.35 33.66 -3.44
C PRO A 366 10.89 33.42 -3.86
N TRP A 367 10.70 32.78 -5.01
CA TRP A 367 9.37 32.61 -5.61
C TRP A 367 8.39 31.77 -4.77
N GLY A 368 8.89 30.97 -3.83
CA GLY A 368 8.08 30.09 -2.98
C GLY A 368 7.16 30.85 -2.01
N MET A 369 7.46 32.12 -1.75
CA MET A 369 6.61 32.98 -0.90
C MET A 369 5.57 33.77 -1.71
N ILE A 370 5.68 33.76 -3.04
CA ILE A 370 4.93 34.64 -3.94
C ILE A 370 3.94 33.83 -4.79
N PHE A 371 4.38 32.67 -5.30
CA PHE A 371 3.60 31.88 -6.25
C PHE A 371 3.24 30.50 -5.71
N PRO A 372 2.10 29.92 -6.13
CA PRO A 372 1.73 28.58 -5.69
C PRO A 372 2.77 27.56 -6.18
N HIS A 373 3.27 26.78 -5.23
CA HIS A 373 4.34 25.81 -5.47
C HIS A 373 4.01 24.74 -6.51
N LEU A 374 2.72 24.49 -6.78
CA LEU A 374 2.26 23.64 -7.88
C LEU A 374 2.94 24.08 -9.19
N TYR A 375 2.89 25.37 -9.49
CA TYR A 375 3.44 25.91 -10.73
C TYR A 375 4.96 25.97 -10.71
N LEU A 376 5.58 26.19 -9.55
CA LEU A 376 7.04 26.12 -9.41
C LEU A 376 7.57 24.73 -9.74
N TRP A 377 6.93 23.67 -9.25
CA TRP A 377 7.28 22.29 -9.61
C TRP A 377 7.12 22.01 -11.12
N LYS A 378 6.07 22.54 -11.75
CA LYS A 378 5.87 22.42 -13.20
C LYS A 378 6.97 23.15 -13.98
N ALA A 379 7.30 24.38 -13.58
CA ALA A 379 8.37 25.16 -14.19
C ALA A 379 9.72 24.43 -14.09
N GLU A 380 10.01 23.82 -12.94
CA GLU A 380 11.22 23.00 -12.76
C GLU A 380 11.23 21.74 -13.61
N ALA A 381 10.08 21.04 -13.70
CA ALA A 381 9.96 19.89 -14.59
C ALA A 381 10.31 20.25 -16.04
N TYR A 382 9.93 21.45 -16.50
CA TYR A 382 10.33 21.97 -17.80
C TYR A 382 11.80 22.41 -17.86
N SER A 383 12.31 23.16 -16.87
CA SER A 383 13.69 23.67 -16.87
C SER A 383 14.73 22.55 -16.95
N ARG A 384 14.46 21.41 -16.31
CA ARG A 384 15.31 20.21 -16.40
C ARG A 384 15.47 19.70 -17.83
N THR A 385 14.48 19.89 -18.69
CA THR A 385 14.52 19.37 -20.07
C THR A 385 15.60 20.03 -20.93
N PHE A 386 16.16 21.17 -20.51
CA PHE A 386 17.24 21.85 -21.24
C PHE A 386 18.56 21.04 -21.27
N HIS A 387 18.88 20.27 -20.23
CA HIS A 387 20.04 19.37 -20.19
C HIS A 387 19.67 17.88 -20.17
N ASP A 388 18.43 17.52 -19.82
CA ASP A 388 17.91 16.16 -19.78
C ASP A 388 16.56 16.04 -20.53
N PRO A 389 16.55 16.15 -21.89
CA PRO A 389 15.32 16.17 -22.69
C PRO A 389 14.53 14.86 -22.61
N LEU A 390 13.19 14.93 -22.54
CA LEU A 390 12.31 13.77 -22.42
C LEU A 390 12.51 12.72 -23.52
N ASP A 391 12.70 13.15 -24.76
CA ASP A 391 12.85 12.30 -25.95
C ASP A 391 14.20 11.56 -25.99
N LYS A 392 15.19 12.03 -25.22
CA LYS A 392 16.53 11.43 -25.16
C LYS A 392 16.75 10.52 -23.95
N ARG A 393 15.77 10.42 -23.04
CA ARG A 393 15.87 9.58 -21.85
C ARG A 393 15.74 8.10 -22.21
N THR A 394 16.69 7.29 -21.73
CA THR A 394 16.67 5.84 -21.91
C THR A 394 15.76 5.11 -20.91
N ALA A 395 15.44 5.76 -19.79
CA ALA A 395 14.54 5.24 -18.76
C ALA A 395 13.87 6.39 -17.99
N LYS A 396 12.70 6.11 -17.40
CA LYS A 396 12.05 7.01 -16.45
C LYS A 396 12.89 7.14 -15.18
N LYS A 397 12.83 8.31 -14.53
CA LYS A 397 13.46 8.50 -13.22
C LYS A 397 12.79 7.58 -12.19
N PRO A 398 13.57 7.01 -11.26
CA PRO A 398 13.01 6.23 -10.17
C PRO A 398 11.98 7.05 -9.40
N VAL A 399 10.86 6.41 -9.07
CA VAL A 399 9.91 7.00 -8.13
C VAL A 399 10.59 7.08 -6.76
N PRO A 400 10.61 8.26 -6.12
CA PRO A 400 11.19 8.40 -4.78
C PRO A 400 10.56 7.42 -3.80
N PRO A 401 11.34 6.88 -2.84
CA PRO A 401 10.76 6.05 -1.80
C PRO A 401 9.72 6.87 -1.04
N VAL A 402 8.61 6.24 -0.72
CA VAL A 402 7.61 6.82 0.17
C VAL A 402 8.30 7.11 1.51
N PRO A 403 8.21 8.34 2.06
CA PRO A 403 8.77 8.65 3.37
C PRO A 403 8.35 7.61 4.41
N THR A 404 9.22 7.31 5.36
CA THR A 404 8.87 6.47 6.51
C THR A 404 8.15 7.30 7.57
N LYS A 405 7.51 6.63 8.53
CA LYS A 405 6.86 7.30 9.67
C LYS A 405 7.85 8.03 10.59
N GLU A 406 9.08 7.55 10.58
CA GLU A 406 10.28 8.09 11.22
C GLU A 406 10.92 9.13 10.30
#